data_AF-A0A2P5SZE2-F1
#
_entry.id   AF-A0A2P5SZE2-F1
#
_cell.length_a   1.000
_cell.length_b   1.000
_cell.length_c   1.000
_cell.angle_alpha   90.00
_cell.angle_beta   90.00
_cell.angle_gamma   90.00
#
_symmetry.space_group_name_H-M   'P 1'
#
loop_
_entity.id
_entity.type
_entity.pdbx_description
1 polymer ?
#
loop_
_entity_poly.entity_id
_entity_poly.type
_entity_poly.pdbx_seq_one_letter_code
_entity_poly.pdbx_strand_id
1 'polypeptide(L)' 'MDGISIWQLLIIAMIVVLLFGTDKLRNLGEDLGASIRGFKKAMNEDDDGDKTLKKRDNIIINKPKNLLDDEKNNDKV' A
#
# COMPACT_ATOMS: atom_id res chain seq x y z
N MET A 1 29.99 7.71 27.73
CA MET A 1 28.52 7.74 27.61
C MET A 1 28.15 6.57 26.72
N ASP A 2 27.83 5.44 27.32
CA ASP A 2 27.39 4.24 26.59
C ASP A 2 25.97 4.50 26.09
N GLY A 3 25.86 5.05 24.88
CA GLY A 3 24.58 5.26 24.22
C GLY A 3 23.90 3.93 23.94
N ILE A 4 22.57 3.94 23.86
CA ILE A 4 21.78 2.78 23.46
C ILE A 4 22.23 2.38 22.06
N SER A 5 23.02 1.31 21.97
CA SER A 5 23.50 0.79 20.70
C SER A 5 22.41 -0.07 20.05
N ILE A 6 22.30 0.03 18.72
CA ILE A 6 21.31 -0.68 17.90
C ILE A 6 21.33 -2.19 18.18
N TRP A 7 22.51 -2.76 18.48
CA TRP A 7 22.67 -4.18 18.80
C TRP A 7 21.93 -4.62 20.06
N GLN A 8 21.86 -3.77 21.08
CA GLN A 8 21.15 -4.03 22.32
C GLN A 8 19.63 -4.04 22.07
N LEU A 9 19.13 -3.11 21.23
CA LEU A 9 17.72 -3.07 20.87
C LEU A 9 17.28 -4.31 20.10
N LEU A 10 18.12 -4.85 19.21
CA LEU A 10 17.85 -6.10 18.50
C LEU A 10 17.73 -7.30 19.44
N ILE A 11 18.64 -7.41 20.42
CA ILE A 11 18.59 -8.47 21.44
C ILE A 11 17.29 -8.39 22.26
N ILE A 12 16.90 -7.17 22.67
CA ILE A 12 15.68 -6.96 23.45
C ILE A 12 14.45 -7.28 22.60
N ALA A 13 14.41 -6.82 21.36
CA ALA A 13 13.31 -7.09 20.44
C ALA A 13 13.13 -8.59 20.21
N MET A 14 14.22 -9.35 20.06
CA MET A 14 14.16 -10.81 19.92
C MET A 14 13.50 -11.47 21.14
N ILE A 15 13.87 -11.07 22.36
CA ILE A 15 13.27 -11.59 23.59
C ILE A 15 11.77 -11.25 23.66
N VAL A 16 11.40 -10.01 23.35
CA VAL A 16 9.99 -9.57 23.34
C VAL A 16 9.18 -10.40 22.33
N VAL A 17 9.71 -10.64 21.13
CA VAL A 17 9.03 -11.49 20.12
C VAL A 17 8.84 -12.91 20.62
N LEU A 18 9.82 -13.49 21.33
CA LEU A 18 9.69 -14.84 21.90
C LEU A 18 8.68 -14.90 23.05
N LEU A 19 8.59 -13.86 23.89
CA LEU A 19 7.65 -13.80 25.01
C LEU A 19 6.20 -13.60 24.57
N PHE A 20 5.98 -12.67 23.64
CA PHE A 20 4.63 -12.32 23.18
C PHE A 20 4.18 -13.16 21.98
N GLY A 21 5.11 -13.86 21.31
CA GLY A 21 4.88 -14.56 20.05
C GLY A 21 4.80 -13.59 18.86
N THR A 22 5.08 -14.10 17.65
CA THR A 22 5.00 -13.30 16.42
C THR A 22 3.56 -12.92 16.06
N ASP A 23 2.56 -13.69 16.50
CA ASP A 23 1.17 -13.49 16.10
C ASP A 23 0.55 -12.24 16.72
N LYS A 24 0.78 -12.00 18.02
CA LYS A 24 0.34 -10.76 18.69
C LYS A 24 1.11 -9.55 18.20
N LEU A 25 2.42 -9.67 18.00
CA LEU A 25 3.25 -8.58 17.49
C LEU A 25 2.89 -8.20 16.06
N ARG A 26 2.53 -9.17 15.23
CA ARG A 26 2.12 -8.92 13.85
C ARG A 26 0.78 -8.20 13.79
N ASN A 27 -0.22 -8.63 14.56
CA ASN A 27 -1.53 -7.96 14.57
C ASN A 27 -1.42 -6.51 15.06
N LEU A 28 -0.71 -6.28 16.17
CA LEU A 28 -0.48 -4.92 16.70
C LEU A 28 0.46 -4.09 15.81
N GLY A 29 1.46 -4.73 15.22
CA GLY A 29 2.41 -4.09 14.31
C GLY A 29 1.80 -3.71 12.97
N GLU A 30 0.77 -4.41 12.50
CA GLU A 30 0.02 -4.07 11.29
C GLU A 30 -0.78 -2.78 11.50
N ASP A 31 -1.49 -2.66 12.62
CA ASP A 31 -2.28 -1.47 12.98
C ASP A 31 -1.40 -0.24 13.23
N LEU A 32 -0.33 -0.42 14.02
CA LEU A 32 0.63 0.65 14.30
C LEU A 32 1.46 1.00 13.06
N GLY A 33 1.82 0.00 12.25
CA GLY A 33 2.58 0.17 11.02
C GLY A 33 1.79 0.91 9.94
N ALA A 34 0.49 0.66 9.82
CA ALA A 34 -0.39 1.41 8.93
C ALA A 34 -0.44 2.90 9.32
N SER A 35 -0.54 3.19 10.62
CA SER A 35 -0.56 4.56 11.15
C SER A 35 0.78 5.28 10.93
N ILE A 36 1.91 4.61 11.22
CA ILE A 36 3.26 5.14 10.98
C ILE A 36 3.52 5.39 9.49
N ARG A 37 3.01 4.53 8.59
CA ARG A 37 3.17 4.69 7.14
C ARG A 37 2.48 5.97 6.63
N GLY A 38 1.28 6.27 7.13
CA GLY A 38 0.58 7.52 6.84
C GLY A 38 1.35 8.74 7.33
N PHE A 39 1.86 8.69 8.56
CA PHE A 39 2.71 9.75 9.13
C PHE A 39 3.98 9.99 8.31
N LYS A 40 4.71 8.91 7.94
CA LYS A 40 5.89 9.02 7.08
C LYS A 40 5.52 9.60 5.72
N LYS A 41 4.41 9.17 5.11
CA LYS A 41 3.97 9.67 3.79
C LYS A 41 3.69 11.17 3.82
N ALA A 42 2.94 11.65 4.81
CA ALA A 42 2.67 13.08 4.97
C ALA A 42 3.96 13.88 5.20
N MET A 43 4.84 13.37 6.06
CA MET A 43 6.12 14.03 6.36
C MET A 43 7.11 14.05 5.18
N ASN A 44 6.95 13.13 4.20
CA ASN A 44 7.74 13.16 2.96
C ASN A 44 7.03 13.92 1.82
N GLU A 45 5.69 14.07 1.86
CA GLU A 45 4.92 14.89 0.91
C GLU A 45 5.19 16.39 1.10
N ASP A 46 5.55 16.81 2.31
CA ASP A 46 5.99 18.17 2.61
C ASP A 46 7.41 18.49 2.07
N ASP A 47 8.26 17.48 1.89
CA ASP A 47 9.65 17.62 1.40
C ASP A 47 9.79 17.35 -0.12
N ASP A 48 9.00 16.42 -0.67
CA ASP A 48 9.00 16.05 -2.10
C ASP A 48 7.60 16.26 -2.70
N GLY A 49 7.32 17.50 -3.12
CA GLY A 49 6.20 17.75 -4.02
C GLY A 49 6.34 16.87 -5.28
N ASP A 50 5.31 16.07 -5.56
CA ASP A 50 5.02 15.41 -6.84
C ASP A 50 5.53 13.98 -7.09
N LYS A 51 5.35 12.99 -6.19
CA LYS A 51 5.55 11.56 -6.57
C LYS A 51 4.69 10.48 -5.89
N THR A 52 3.38 10.63 -5.58
CA THR A 52 2.57 9.41 -5.26
C THR A 52 1.10 9.41 -5.69
N LEU A 53 0.84 9.46 -7.00
CA LEU A 53 -0.35 8.85 -7.61
C LEU A 53 0.06 7.87 -8.71
N LYS A 54 0.71 6.76 -8.31
CA LYS A 54 0.92 5.62 -9.21
C LYS A 54 0.77 4.30 -8.46
N LYS A 55 -0.43 4.00 -7.98
CA LYS A 55 -0.91 2.62 -7.79
C LYS A 55 -2.40 2.60 -7.43
N ARG A 56 -3.29 2.56 -8.44
CA ARG A 56 -4.52 1.72 -8.50
C ARG A 56 -5.52 2.24 -9.52
N ASP A 57 -5.21 2.02 -10.79
CA ASP A 57 -6.08 2.22 -11.94
C ASP A 57 -5.83 1.08 -12.94
N ASN A 58 -5.97 -0.16 -12.45
CA ASN A 58 -6.03 -1.38 -13.26
C ASN A 58 -7.35 -2.14 -13.07
N ILE A 59 -8.43 -1.42 -12.76
CA ILE A 59 -9.79 -1.94 -12.76
C ILE A 59 -10.59 -0.97 -13.64
N ILE A 60 -11.38 -1.49 -14.59
CA ILE A 60 -12.21 -0.76 -15.58
C ILE A 60 -11.47 -0.31 -16.87
N ILE A 61 -10.86 -1.24 -17.62
CA ILE A 61 -10.85 -1.14 -19.11
C ILE A 61 -11.27 -2.50 -19.69
N ASN A 62 -12.48 -2.95 -19.35
CA ASN A 62 -13.24 -3.71 -20.33
C ASN A 62 -13.75 -2.69 -21.34
N LYS A 63 -13.04 -2.56 -22.46
CA LYS A 63 -13.54 -1.90 -23.66
C LYS A 63 -14.30 -2.95 -24.46
N PRO A 64 -15.65 -3.01 -24.45
CA PRO A 64 -16.38 -3.62 -25.54
C PRO A 64 -16.19 -2.72 -26.77
N LYS A 65 -15.17 -3.02 -27.57
CA LYS A 65 -15.25 -2.73 -29.01
C LYS A 65 -16.27 -3.72 -29.53
N ASN A 66 -17.41 -3.24 -30.03
CA ASN A 66 -18.31 -3.85 -31.03
C ASN A 66 -19.68 -3.15 -30.94
N LEU A 67 -19.75 -1.92 -31.45
CA LEU A 67 -21.00 -1.23 -31.81
C LEU A 67 -20.70 -0.30 -32.99
N LEU A 68 -20.21 -0.89 -34.07
CA LEU A 68 -20.30 -0.39 -35.44
C LEU A 68 -20.45 -1.68 -36.23
N ASP A 69 -21.66 -1.98 -36.70
CA ASP A 69 -22.01 -2.96 -37.75
C ASP A 69 -23.46 -3.39 -37.54
N ASP A 70 -24.43 -2.48 -37.72
CA ASP A 70 -25.85 -2.81 -37.95
C ASP A 70 -26.59 -1.57 -38.49
N GLU A 71 -26.12 -1.02 -39.62
CA GLU A 71 -26.89 -0.08 -40.43
C GLU A 71 -26.71 -0.42 -41.92
N LYS A 72 -27.11 -1.64 -42.29
CA LYS A 72 -27.25 -2.00 -43.70
C LYS A 72 -28.29 -3.09 -43.93
N ASN A 73 -29.52 -2.84 -43.52
CA ASN A 73 -30.67 -3.44 -44.21
C ASN A 73 -31.92 -2.63 -43.87
N ASN A 74 -32.84 -2.54 -44.85
CA ASN A 74 -34.17 -1.94 -44.77
C ASN A 74 -34.24 -0.47 -45.23
N ASP A 75 -34.13 -0.29 -46.55
CA ASP A 75 -35.14 0.47 -47.32
C ASP A 75 -34.88 0.25 -48.81
N LYS A 76 -35.34 -0.90 -49.29
CA LYS A 76 -35.60 -1.12 -50.72
C LYS A 76 -36.79 -2.04 -50.91
N VAL A 77 -37.97 -1.52 -50.59
CA VAL A 77 -39.27 -1.92 -51.16
C VAL A 77 -40.26 -0.77 -51.05
#